data_AF-S8DZQ4-F1
#
_entry.id   AF-S8DZQ4-F1
#
_cell.length_a   1.000
_cell.length_b   1.000
_cell.length_c   1.000
_cell.angle_alpha   90.00
_cell.angle_beta   90.00
_cell.angle_gamma   90.00
#
_symmetry.space_group_name_H-M   'P 1'
#
loop_
_entity.id
_entity.type
_entity.pdbx_description
1 polymer ?
#
loop_
_entity_poly.entity_id
_entity_poly.type
_entity_poly.pdbx_seq_one_letter_code
_entity_poly.pdbx_strand_id
1 'polypeptide(L)'
;MLAPSGVPPICQWEQCGAHLEDTSPSGVKRHLRTHHGITRADCERGERGVCQWYIDGRPCSGPLDFSSFPKHVSTVHLKATARRCGDCGRRIGRADSLTRHQRDHCPVRRHEQWPGPWESPS
;
A
#
# COMPACT_ATOMS: atom_id res chain seq x y z
N MET A 1 24.58 -10.93 -5.36
CA MET A 1 24.02 -9.58 -5.14
C MET A 1 22.92 -9.70 -4.09
N LEU A 2 23.25 -9.49 -2.81
CA LEU A 2 22.28 -9.57 -1.72
C LEU A 2 21.47 -8.27 -1.73
N ALA A 3 20.16 -8.38 -1.98
CA ALA A 3 19.22 -7.26 -1.91
C ALA A 3 19.30 -6.59 -0.52
N PRO A 4 19.07 -5.27 -0.39
CA PRO A 4 19.11 -4.62 0.91
C PRO A 4 18.13 -5.33 1.84
N SER A 5 18.64 -5.79 2.97
CA SER A 5 17.90 -6.34 4.10
C SER A 5 16.94 -5.28 4.63
N GLY A 6 15.84 -5.05 3.90
CA GLY A 6 14.71 -4.31 4.40
C GLY A 6 14.14 -5.15 5.53
N VAL A 7 14.26 -4.65 6.76
CA VAL A 7 13.65 -5.28 7.93
C VAL A 7 12.19 -5.59 7.56
N PRO A 8 11.76 -6.87 7.59
CA PRO A 8 10.40 -7.23 7.19
C PRO A 8 9.43 -6.47 8.08
N PRO A 9 8.36 -5.88 7.51
CA PRO A 9 7.43 -5.09 8.30
C PRO A 9 6.77 -5.99 9.35
N ILE A 10 6.59 -5.44 10.54
CA ILE A 10 5.93 -6.12 11.65
C ILE A 10 4.44 -5.86 11.62
N CYS A 11 3.66 -6.86 12.02
CA CYS A 11 2.23 -6.75 12.22
C CYS A 11 1.97 -5.85 13.44
N GLN A 12 1.24 -4.76 13.26
CA GLN A 12 0.82 -3.85 14.34
C GLN A 12 -0.65 -4.06 14.73
N TRP A 13 -1.27 -5.16 14.30
CA TRP A 13 -2.63 -5.51 14.68
C TRP A 13 -2.66 -5.86 16.16
N GLU A 14 -3.40 -5.11 16.98
CA GLU A 14 -3.45 -5.30 18.45
C GLU A 14 -2.05 -5.47 19.09
N GLN A 15 -1.03 -4.77 18.57
CA GLN A 15 0.36 -4.88 19.04
C GLN A 15 1.00 -6.29 18.88
N CYS A 16 0.57 -7.06 17.87
CA CYS A 16 1.08 -8.40 17.57
C CYS A 16 2.61 -8.54 17.51
N GLY A 17 3.29 -7.66 16.78
CA GLY A 17 4.76 -7.66 16.64
C GLY A 17 5.34 -8.75 15.74
N ALA A 18 4.52 -9.63 15.14
CA ALA A 18 5.01 -10.71 14.26
C ALA A 18 5.54 -10.19 12.92
N HIS A 19 6.63 -10.76 12.41
CA HIS A 19 7.18 -10.41 11.10
C HIS A 19 6.28 -10.89 9.96
N LEU A 20 6.04 -10.01 8.99
CA LEU A 20 5.29 -10.34 7.77
C LEU A 20 6.25 -10.60 6.61
N GLU A 21 6.49 -11.88 6.32
CA GLU A 21 7.31 -12.31 5.19
C GLU A 21 6.64 -12.04 3.83
N ASP A 22 5.30 -12.10 3.80
CA ASP A 22 4.48 -11.82 2.62
C ASP A 22 3.49 -10.69 2.94
N THR A 23 3.80 -9.51 2.42
CA THR A 23 2.99 -8.29 2.58
C THR A 23 1.90 -8.14 1.53
N SER A 24 1.77 -9.13 0.63
CA SER A 24 0.67 -9.16 -0.34
C SER A 24 -0.67 -9.38 0.36
N PRO A 25 -1.80 -9.03 -0.29
CA PRO A 25 -3.13 -9.30 0.25
C PRO A 25 -3.36 -10.77 0.62
N SER A 26 -2.75 -11.70 -0.12
CA SER A 26 -2.88 -13.14 0.15
C SER A 26 -2.08 -13.56 1.39
N GLY A 27 -0.86 -13.06 1.54
CA GLY A 27 -0.01 -13.26 2.72
C GLY A 27 -0.63 -12.69 3.97
N VAL A 28 -1.07 -11.43 3.91
CA VAL A 28 -1.77 -10.76 5.00
C VAL A 28 -3.06 -11.52 5.35
N LYS A 29 -3.84 -11.99 4.36
CA LYS A 29 -5.06 -12.78 4.63
C LYS A 29 -4.75 -14.07 5.38
N ARG A 30 -3.65 -14.75 5.03
CA ARG A 30 -3.19 -15.95 5.76
C ARG A 30 -2.80 -15.60 7.19
N HIS A 31 -2.02 -14.53 7.38
CA HIS A 31 -1.62 -14.07 8.71
C HIS A 31 -2.80 -13.69 9.60
N LEU A 32 -3.75 -12.90 9.10
CA LEU A 32 -4.95 -12.50 9.85
C LEU A 32 -5.82 -13.69 10.29
N ARG A 33 -5.88 -14.74 9.46
CA ARG A 33 -6.59 -15.99 9.82
C ARG A 33 -5.89 -16.74 10.95
N THR A 34 -4.57 -16.88 10.88
CA THR A 34 -3.83 -17.74 11.81
C THR A 34 -3.50 -17.04 13.13
N HIS A 35 -3.27 -15.73 13.11
CA HIS A 35 -2.86 -14.96 14.28
C HIS A 35 -3.98 -14.13 14.92
N HIS A 36 -5.01 -13.77 14.14
CA HIS A 36 -6.06 -12.85 14.60
C HIS A 36 -7.47 -13.43 14.50
N GLY A 37 -7.60 -14.72 14.16
CA GLY A 37 -8.88 -15.43 14.19
C GLY A 37 -9.94 -14.89 13.21
N ILE A 38 -9.58 -14.06 12.23
CA ILE A 38 -10.52 -13.62 11.18
C ILE A 38 -10.82 -14.84 10.31
N THR A 39 -11.96 -15.49 10.51
CA THR A 39 -12.26 -16.78 9.90
C THR A 39 -12.81 -16.63 8.47
N ARG A 40 -12.89 -17.76 7.77
CA ARG A 40 -13.62 -17.83 6.49
C ARG A 40 -15.11 -17.54 6.67
N ALA A 41 -15.70 -18.02 7.75
CA ALA A 41 -17.12 -17.82 8.03
C ALA A 41 -17.46 -16.33 8.19
N ASP A 42 -16.57 -15.54 8.80
CA ASP A 42 -16.76 -14.08 8.96
C ASP A 42 -16.72 -13.37 7.60
N CYS A 43 -15.84 -13.83 6.70
CA CYS A 43 -15.75 -13.34 5.32
C CYS A 43 -16.99 -13.72 4.49
N GLU A 44 -17.48 -14.94 4.64
CA GLU A 44 -18.61 -15.50 3.87
C GLU A 44 -19.95 -14.91 4.29
N ARG A 45 -20.11 -14.59 5.58
CA ARG A 45 -21.32 -13.96 6.12
C ARG A 45 -21.39 -12.45 5.85
N GLY A 46 -20.34 -11.87 5.25
CA GLY A 46 -20.26 -10.44 4.96
C GLY A 46 -20.26 -9.58 6.23
N GLU A 47 -19.73 -10.12 7.33
CA GLU A 47 -19.72 -9.38 8.59
C GLU A 47 -18.76 -8.20 8.51
N ARG A 48 -19.13 -7.15 9.24
CA ARG A 48 -18.35 -5.91 9.30
C ARG A 48 -17.60 -5.87 10.62
N GLY A 49 -16.31 -5.60 10.53
CA GLY A 49 -15.45 -5.34 11.67
C GLY A 49 -14.81 -3.95 11.59
N VAL A 50 -13.95 -3.66 12.56
CA VAL A 50 -13.10 -2.48 12.56
C VAL A 50 -11.63 -2.87 12.43
N CYS A 51 -10.85 -2.07 11.71
CA CYS A 51 -9.42 -2.29 11.59
C CYS A 51 -8.73 -1.99 12.93
N GLN A 52 -8.07 -2.98 13.53
CA GLN A 52 -7.37 -2.82 14.81
C GLN A 52 -5.85 -2.61 14.65
N TRP A 53 -5.42 -2.23 13.45
CA TRP A 53 -4.02 -1.91 13.19
C TRP A 53 -3.60 -0.64 13.94
N TYR A 54 -2.48 -0.70 14.66
CA TYR A 54 -1.90 0.47 15.34
C TYR A 54 -1.01 1.29 14.41
N ILE A 55 -1.28 2.59 14.36
CA ILE A 55 -0.51 3.61 13.63
C ILE A 55 -0.16 4.70 14.62
N ASP A 56 1.13 4.94 14.87
CA ASP A 56 1.62 6.02 15.72
C ASP A 56 0.91 6.10 17.10
N GLY A 57 0.67 4.93 17.71
CA GLY A 57 0.04 4.82 19.02
C GLY A 57 -1.50 4.89 19.02
N ARG A 58 -2.15 4.93 17.86
CA ARG A 58 -3.61 4.92 17.72
C ARG A 58 -4.11 3.76 16.85
N PRO A 59 -5.22 3.10 17.20
CA PRO A 59 -5.84 2.12 16.32
C PRO A 59 -6.49 2.81 15.12
N CYS A 60 -6.41 2.18 13.95
CA CYS A 60 -7.00 2.70 12.71
C CYS A 60 -8.52 2.86 12.79
N SER A 61 -9.22 1.89 13.38
CA SER A 61 -10.66 1.86 13.62
C SER A 61 -11.56 2.07 12.40
N GLY A 62 -11.03 1.99 11.18
CA GLY A 62 -11.82 2.07 9.95
C GLY A 62 -12.80 0.90 9.86
N PRO A 63 -14.10 1.11 9.61
CA PRO A 63 -15.07 0.02 9.46
C PRO A 63 -15.01 -0.59 8.06
N LEU A 64 -14.89 -1.91 7.97
CA LEU A 64 -14.88 -2.64 6.70
C LEU A 64 -15.34 -4.08 6.88
N ASP A 65 -15.71 -4.70 5.76
CA ASP A 65 -16.00 -6.13 5.69
C ASP A 65 -14.73 -6.97 5.96
N PHE A 66 -14.89 -8.12 6.62
CA PHE A 66 -13.77 -9.01 6.96
C PHE A 66 -12.95 -9.47 5.74
N SER A 67 -13.61 -9.68 4.59
CA SER A 67 -12.93 -10.03 3.33
C SER A 67 -12.08 -8.90 2.77
N SER A 68 -12.34 -7.66 3.19
CA SER A 68 -11.63 -6.45 2.74
C SER A 68 -10.42 -6.11 3.60
N PHE A 69 -10.32 -6.61 4.84
CA PHE A 69 -9.17 -6.36 5.73
C PHE A 69 -7.80 -6.62 5.08
N PRO A 70 -7.57 -7.74 4.38
CA PRO A 70 -6.24 -8.02 3.85
C PRO A 70 -5.79 -6.98 2.82
N LYS A 71 -6.72 -6.53 1.96
CA LYS A 71 -6.46 -5.48 0.97
C LYS A 71 -6.21 -4.13 1.64
N HIS A 72 -7.02 -3.79 2.65
CA HIS A 72 -6.85 -2.56 3.42
C HIS A 72 -5.48 -2.51 4.10
N VAL A 73 -5.13 -3.52 4.88
CA VAL A 73 -3.84 -3.59 5.60
C VAL A 73 -2.65 -3.52 4.63
N SER A 74 -2.68 -4.32 3.56
CA SER A 74 -1.58 -4.37 2.58
C SER A 74 -1.33 -3.02 1.91
N THR A 75 -2.39 -2.26 1.60
CA THR A 75 -2.28 -1.00 0.85
C THR A 75 -2.10 0.22 1.74
N VAL A 76 -2.78 0.28 2.89
CA VAL A 76 -2.80 1.45 3.78
C VAL A 76 -1.63 1.41 4.77
N HIS A 77 -1.42 0.26 5.43
CA HIS A 77 -0.44 0.17 6.51
C HIS A 77 0.91 -0.33 6.02
N LEU A 78 0.93 -1.43 5.27
CA LEU A 78 2.17 -2.01 4.76
C LEU A 78 2.70 -1.29 3.52
N LYS A 79 1.83 -0.53 2.83
CA LYS A 79 2.14 0.10 1.55
C LYS A 79 2.80 -0.89 0.57
N ALA A 80 2.40 -2.16 0.63
CA ALA A 80 3.01 -3.27 -0.10
C ALA A 80 2.81 -3.14 -1.62
N THR A 81 1.76 -2.41 -2.03
CA THR A 81 1.52 -2.07 -3.43
C THR A 81 2.27 -0.83 -3.87
N ALA A 82 3.00 -0.15 -2.98
CA ALA A 82 3.72 1.06 -3.32
C ALA A 82 4.90 0.75 -4.25
N ARG A 83 4.93 1.44 -5.38
CA ARG A 83 5.98 1.32 -6.38
C ARG A 83 6.76 2.63 -6.43
N ARG A 84 8.07 2.54 -6.63
CA ARG A 84 8.92 3.71 -6.84
C ARG A 84 8.87 4.10 -8.31
N CYS A 85 8.65 5.38 -8.58
CA CYS A 85 8.84 5.93 -9.92
C CYS A 85 10.32 5.90 -10.28
N GLY A 86 10.64 5.33 -11.44
CA GLY A 86 12.02 5.25 -11.94
C GLY A 86 12.61 6.61 -12.27
N ASP A 87 11.78 7.55 -12.76
CA ASP A 87 12.22 8.86 -13.22
C ASP A 87 12.41 9.87 -12.09
N CYS A 88 11.41 10.03 -11.21
CA CYS A 88 11.46 11.03 -10.14
C CYS A 88 11.73 10.45 -8.74
N GLY A 89 11.82 9.12 -8.60
CA GLY A 89 12.09 8.45 -7.33
C GLY A 89 10.94 8.46 -6.32
N ARG A 90 9.77 9.07 -6.63
CA ARG A 90 8.62 9.16 -5.73
C ARG A 90 7.96 7.80 -5.51
N ARG A 91 7.57 7.47 -4.27
CA ARG A 91 6.79 6.27 -3.96
C ARG A 91 5.31 6.54 -4.17
N ILE A 92 4.68 5.77 -5.05
CA ILE A 92 3.27 5.85 -5.39
C ILE A 92 2.60 4.58 -4.91
N GLY A 93 1.49 4.71 -4.15
CA GLY A 93 0.88 3.60 -3.41
C GLY A 93 0.33 2.44 -4.24
N ARG A 94 0.14 2.59 -5.55
CA ARG A 94 -0.38 1.55 -6.46
C ARG A 94 0.26 1.62 -7.85
N ALA A 95 0.18 0.53 -8.62
CA ALA A 95 0.77 0.41 -9.95
C ALA A 95 0.04 1.26 -11.01
N ASP A 96 -1.30 1.24 -11.03
CA ASP A 96 -2.13 2.08 -11.93
C ASP A 96 -1.84 3.57 -11.70
N SER A 97 -1.71 3.94 -10.43
CA SER A 97 -1.41 5.29 -10.00
C SER A 97 0.01 5.67 -10.39
N LEU A 98 0.96 4.72 -10.41
CA LEU A 98 2.31 4.95 -10.90
C LEU A 98 2.31 5.18 -12.43
N THR A 99 1.57 4.40 -13.21
CA THR A 99 1.48 4.59 -14.66
C THR A 99 0.93 5.97 -15.01
N ARG A 100 -0.18 6.39 -14.38
CA ARG A 100 -0.72 7.75 -14.53
C ARG A 100 0.25 8.82 -14.04
N HIS A 101 0.93 8.56 -12.92
CA HIS A 101 1.95 9.47 -12.43
C HIS A 101 3.06 9.67 -13.45
N GLN A 102 3.61 8.61 -14.03
CA GLN A 102 4.69 8.70 -15.02
C GLN A 102 4.26 9.47 -16.28
N ARG A 103 3.00 9.31 -16.69
CA ARG A 103 2.46 9.98 -17.87
C ARG A 103 2.23 11.47 -17.64
N ASP A 104 1.45 11.82 -16.61
CA ASP A 104 0.88 13.17 -16.50
C ASP A 104 1.47 14.00 -15.34
N HIS A 105 1.99 13.36 -14.30
CA HIS A 105 2.34 14.05 -13.04
C HIS A 105 3.83 14.02 -12.70
N CYS A 106 4.62 13.22 -13.43
CA CYS A 106 6.04 13.08 -13.17
C CYS A 106 6.75 14.39 -13.54
N PRO A 107 7.39 15.07 -12.58
CA PRO A 107 8.00 16.39 -12.83
C PRO A 107 9.14 16.32 -13.85
N VAL A 108 9.83 15.17 -13.94
CA VAL A 108 10.90 14.92 -14.91
C VAL A 108 10.31 14.84 -16.33
N ARG A 109 9.34 13.95 -16.55
CA ARG A 109 8.68 13.75 -17.86
C ARG A 109 7.89 14.96 -18.35
N ARG A 110 7.34 15.77 -17.43
CA ARG A 110 6.58 16.99 -17.77
C ARG A 110 7.47 18.12 -18.26
N HIS A 111 8.73 18.19 -17.81
CA HIS A 111 9.66 19.23 -18.26
C HIS A 111 10.16 19.00 -19.69
N GLU A 112 10.09 17.76 -20.19
CA GLU A 112 10.43 17.39 -21.58
C GLU A 112 9.28 17.61 -22.58
N GLN A 113 8.08 18.00 -22.13
CA GLN A 113 6.91 18.21 -23.00
C GLN A 113 6.56 19.69 -23.25
N TRP A 114 7.47 20.61 -22.93
CA TRP A 114 7.34 22.02 -23.30
C TRP A 114 8.25 22.35 -24.50
N PRO A 115 7.74 22.48 -25.75
CA PRO A 115 8.40 23.32 -26.73
C PRO A 115 8.27 24.78 -26.26
N GLY A 116 9.39 25.51 -26.25
CA GLY A 116 9.58 26.84 -25.67
C GLY A 116 8.48 27.90 -25.92
N PRO A 117 8.52 29.00 -25.15
CA PRO A 117 7.63 30.14 -25.35
C PRO A 117 7.80 30.73 -26.77
N TRP A 118 6.68 31.16 -27.34
CA TRP A 118 6.58 31.93 -28.58
C TRP A 118 7.68 33.01 -28.65
N GLU A 119 8.53 32.95 -29.68
CA GLU A 119 9.33 34.09 -30.12
C GLU A 119 8.64 34.69 -31.35
N SER A 120 8.39 35.99 -31.29
CA SER A 120 7.71 36.81 -32.30
C SER A 120 8.44 36.82 -33.65
N PRO A 121 7.75 36.72 -34.79
CA PRO A 121 8.28 37.23 -36.05
C PRO A 121 8.12 38.76 -36.10
N SER A 122 9.18 39.40 -36.63
CA SER A 122 9.42 40.84 -36.77
C SER A 122 8.36 41.63 -37.54
#